data_AF-A0A560JX02-F1
#
_entry.id   AF-A0A560JX02-F1
#
_cell.length_a   1.000
_cell.length_b   1.000
_cell.length_c   1.000
_cell.angle_alpha   90.00
_cell.angle_beta   90.00
_cell.angle_gamma   90.00
#
_symmetry.space_group_name_H-M   'P 1'
#
loop_
_entity.id
_entity.type
_entity.pdbx_description
1 polymer ?
#
loop_
_entity_poly.entity_id
_entity_poly.type
_entity_poly.pdbx_seq_one_letter_code
_entity_poly.pdbx_strand_id
1 'polypeptide(L)'
;MSVLHVHFGSGPGHARQRRSHLRQPACTWLMIGSALAFAATLAVWYMGMVTVFPIGLLAGTGVLCLAACIERVAYKPLTGLPGPGWQDTGERFTDPGTGAPVAVYYNPTCLERRYVRLDREP
;
A
#
# COMPACT_ATOMS: atom_id res chain seq x y z
N MET A 1 -6.43 -36.74 21.40
CA MET A 1 -5.68 -35.70 20.65
C MET A 1 -6.57 -34.48 20.61
N SER A 2 -6.44 -33.58 21.61
CA SER A 2 -7.34 -32.45 21.80
C SER A 2 -6.98 -31.32 20.84
N VAL A 3 -7.90 -31.04 19.91
CA VAL A 3 -7.83 -29.88 19.03
C VAL A 3 -8.25 -28.66 19.85
N LEU A 4 -7.29 -27.76 20.13
CA LEU A 4 -7.53 -26.46 20.74
C LEU A 4 -8.39 -25.62 19.79
N HIS A 5 -9.69 -25.53 20.10
CA HIS A 5 -10.63 -24.64 19.44
C HIS A 5 -10.35 -23.21 19.92
N VAL A 6 -9.62 -22.42 19.14
CA VAL A 6 -9.37 -21.00 19.44
C VAL A 6 -10.62 -20.21 19.07
N HIS A 7 -11.42 -19.87 20.09
CA HIS A 7 -12.56 -18.97 19.98
C HIS A 7 -12.07 -17.52 19.92
N PHE A 8 -12.12 -16.87 18.76
CA PHE A 8 -12.04 -15.42 18.67
C PHE A 8 -13.43 -14.84 18.91
N GLY A 9 -13.58 -14.05 19.97
CA GLY A 9 -14.84 -13.46 20.41
C GLY A 9 -15.41 -12.47 19.40
N SER A 10 -16.70 -12.66 19.08
CA SER A 10 -17.53 -11.70 18.37
C SER A 10 -17.92 -10.55 19.31
N GLY A 11 -17.21 -9.42 19.22
CA GLY A 11 -17.63 -8.16 19.83
C GLY A 11 -18.38 -7.29 18.82
N PRO A 12 -19.57 -6.74 19.13
CA PRO A 12 -20.28 -5.84 18.24
C PRO A 12 -19.69 -4.43 18.39
N GLY A 13 -18.71 -4.11 17.55
CA GLY A 13 -18.09 -2.79 17.48
C GLY A 13 -18.42 -2.10 16.18
N HIS A 14 -19.53 -1.36 16.12
CA HIS A 14 -19.74 -0.33 15.12
C HIS A 14 -18.71 0.79 15.32
N ALA A 15 -17.49 0.59 14.84
CA ALA A 15 -16.40 1.55 14.95
C ALA A 15 -15.88 1.93 13.56
N ARG A 16 -16.47 3.00 13.03
CA ARG A 16 -15.82 3.98 12.15
C ARG A 16 -15.04 3.39 10.97
N GLN A 17 -15.82 2.86 10.03
CA GLN A 17 -15.45 2.60 8.64
C GLN A 17 -15.16 3.93 7.89
N ARG A 18 -14.05 4.61 8.21
CA ARG A 18 -13.66 5.84 7.50
C ARG A 18 -12.17 6.12 7.57
N ARG A 19 -11.30 5.25 7.01
CA ARG A 19 -9.88 5.65 6.77
C ARG A 19 -9.00 4.79 5.85
N SER A 20 -9.51 3.87 5.02
CA SER A 20 -8.64 3.13 4.07
C SER A 20 -8.31 3.92 2.79
N HIS A 21 -9.17 4.84 2.35
CA HIS A 21 -8.96 5.64 1.14
C HIS A 21 -8.01 6.84 1.31
N LEU A 22 -7.45 7.08 2.50
CA LEU A 22 -6.65 8.29 2.78
C LEU A 22 -5.14 8.12 2.54
N ARG A 23 -4.60 6.89 2.53
CA ARG A 23 -3.15 6.67 2.35
C ARG A 23 -2.70 6.68 0.88
N GLN A 24 -3.56 6.18 -0.02
CA GLN A 24 -3.31 6.19 -1.47
C GLN A 24 -3.24 7.59 -2.10
N PRO A 25 -4.17 8.54 -1.80
CA PRO A 25 -4.08 9.87 -2.39
C PRO A 25 -2.86 10.62 -1.85
N ALA A 26 -2.53 10.49 -0.54
CA ALA A 26 -1.39 11.19 0.05
C ALA A 26 -0.06 10.81 -0.62
N CYS A 27 0.23 9.52 -0.81
CA CYS A 27 1.44 9.08 -1.50
C CYS A 27 1.44 9.50 -2.98
N THR A 28 0.27 9.55 -3.61
CA THR A 28 0.13 10.02 -5.00
C THR A 28 0.43 11.50 -5.12
N TRP A 29 -0.11 12.33 -4.22
CA TRP A 29 0.16 13.76 -4.17
C TRP A 29 1.60 14.07 -3.81
N LEU A 30 2.21 13.30 -2.90
CA LEU A 30 3.63 13.40 -2.60
C LEU A 30 4.49 13.08 -3.82
N MET A 31 4.19 11.99 -4.54
CA MET A 31 4.91 11.62 -5.76
C MET A 31 4.83 12.72 -6.82
N ILE A 32 3.62 13.24 -7.08
CA ILE A 32 3.40 14.34 -8.06
C ILE A 32 4.14 15.60 -7.61
N GLY A 33 3.99 16.01 -6.36
CA GLY A 33 4.63 17.21 -5.82
C GLY A 33 6.15 17.12 -5.87
N SER A 34 6.73 15.99 -5.47
CA SER A 34 8.18 15.76 -5.54
C SER A 34 8.69 15.73 -6.98
N ALA A 35 7.94 15.14 -7.92
CA ALA A 35 8.33 15.12 -9.33
C ALA A 35 8.31 16.52 -9.95
N LEU A 36 7.27 17.31 -9.65
CA LEU A 36 7.17 18.71 -10.09
C LEU A 36 8.30 19.56 -9.50
N ALA A 37 8.58 19.41 -8.20
CA ALA A 37 9.67 20.12 -7.55
C ALA A 37 11.04 19.75 -8.15
N PHE A 38 11.28 18.46 -8.43
CA PHE A 38 12.51 18.01 -9.09
C PHE A 38 12.66 18.65 -10.48
N ALA A 39 11.61 18.59 -11.31
CA ALA A 39 11.61 19.13 -12.66
C ALA A 39 11.79 20.66 -12.67
N ALA A 40 11.09 21.39 -11.79
CA ALA A 40 11.22 22.84 -11.66
C ALA A 40 12.65 23.23 -11.24
N THR A 41 13.25 22.49 -10.31
CA THR A 41 14.63 22.72 -9.85
C THR A 41 15.63 22.53 -10.97
N LEU A 42 15.49 21.45 -11.74
CA LEU A 42 16.35 21.15 -12.88
C LEU A 42 16.21 22.24 -13.97
N ALA A 43 14.99 22.69 -14.24
CA ALA A 43 14.71 23.73 -15.22
C ALA A 43 15.33 25.08 -14.82
N VAL A 44 15.14 25.51 -13.58
CA VAL A 44 15.72 26.77 -13.04
C VAL A 44 17.24 26.75 -13.16
N TRP A 45 17.88 25.62 -12.83
CA TRP A 45 19.32 25.47 -12.99
C TRP A 45 19.75 25.50 -14.47
N TYR A 46 19.05 24.77 -15.34
CA TYR A 46 19.37 24.72 -16.77
C TYR A 46 19.21 26.09 -17.47
N MET A 47 18.24 26.90 -17.03
CA MET A 47 18.04 28.27 -17.51
C MET A 47 19.07 29.26 -16.96
N GLY A 48 20.06 28.81 -16.17
CA GLY A 48 21.11 29.65 -15.61
C GLY A 48 20.63 30.64 -14.56
N MET A 49 19.40 30.47 -14.03
CA MET A 49 18.81 31.37 -13.02
C MET A 49 19.45 31.20 -11.64
N VAL A 50 20.17 30.09 -11.43
CA VAL A 50 20.94 29.79 -10.23
C VAL A 50 22.32 29.30 -10.67
N THR A 51 23.37 29.88 -10.12
CA THR A 51 24.77 29.58 -10.50
C THR A 51 25.33 28.35 -9.81
N VAL A 52 24.77 27.98 -8.66
CA VAL A 52 25.19 26.81 -7.86
C VAL A 52 24.35 25.60 -8.25
N PHE A 53 25.00 24.44 -8.40
CA PHE A 53 24.31 23.19 -8.67
C PHE A 53 23.41 22.78 -7.47
N PRO A 54 22.08 22.63 -7.64
CA PRO A 54 21.13 22.46 -6.54
C PRO A 54 21.06 20.99 -6.04
N ILE A 55 22.20 20.41 -5.70
CA ILE A 55 22.34 18.98 -5.41
C ILE A 55 21.40 18.48 -4.30
N GLY A 56 21.27 19.22 -3.20
CA GLY A 56 20.44 18.82 -2.06
C GLY A 56 18.96 18.73 -2.41
N LEU A 57 18.48 19.64 -3.26
CA LEU A 57 17.07 19.71 -3.61
C LEU A 57 16.70 18.63 -4.64
N LEU A 58 17.58 18.37 -5.61
CA LEU A 58 17.45 17.25 -6.54
C LEU A 58 17.52 15.90 -5.82
N ALA A 59 18.48 15.73 -4.90
CA ALA A 59 18.60 14.50 -4.11
C ALA A 59 17.36 14.28 -3.23
N GLY A 60 16.92 15.31 -2.49
CA GLY A 60 15.76 15.20 -1.61
C GLY A 60 14.46 14.88 -2.35
N THR A 61 14.17 15.61 -3.43
CA THR A 61 12.96 15.36 -4.24
C THR A 61 13.02 14.01 -4.97
N GLY A 62 14.20 13.61 -5.44
CA GLY A 62 14.43 12.28 -6.03
C GLY A 62 14.20 11.14 -5.04
N VAL A 63 14.71 11.26 -3.81
CA VAL A 63 14.49 10.28 -2.73
C VAL A 63 13.01 10.17 -2.37
N LEU A 64 12.30 11.29 -2.28
CA LEU A 64 10.85 11.29 -2.00
C LEU A 64 10.05 10.62 -3.12
N CYS A 65 10.37 10.90 -4.39
CA CYS A 65 9.77 10.21 -5.52
C CYS A 65 10.02 8.70 -5.46
N LEU A 66 11.27 8.29 -5.20
CA LEU A 66 11.63 6.88 -5.11
C LEU A 66 10.90 6.18 -3.97
N ALA A 67 10.85 6.79 -2.78
CA ALA A 67 10.12 6.26 -1.64
C ALA A 67 8.62 6.08 -1.95
N ALA A 68 8.00 7.05 -2.62
CA ALA A 68 6.59 6.96 -3.03
C ALA A 68 6.34 5.85 -4.08
N CYS A 69 7.29 5.64 -5.00
CA CYS A 69 7.24 4.53 -5.95
C CYS A 69 7.35 3.17 -5.25
N ILE A 70 8.30 3.03 -4.32
CA ILE A 70 8.47 1.81 -3.53
C ILE A 70 7.21 1.52 -2.72
N GLU A 71 6.64 2.52 -2.04
CA GLU A 71 5.40 2.36 -1.28
C GLU A 71 4.27 1.82 -2.16
N ARG A 72 4.13 2.32 -3.40
CA ARG A 72 3.11 1.86 -4.35
C ARG A 72 3.29 0.40 -4.79
N VAL A 73 4.53 -0.06 -4.92
CA VAL A 73 4.83 -1.44 -5.33
C VAL A 73 4.72 -2.41 -4.15
N ALA A 74 5.22 -1.99 -2.99
CA ALA A 74 5.20 -2.79 -1.77
C ALA A 74 3.79 -2.98 -1.23
N TYR A 75 2.97 -1.92 -1.22
CA TYR A 75 1.58 -1.97 -0.77
C TYR A 75 0.65 -2.22 -1.95
N LYS A 76 0.54 -3.50 -2.36
CA LYS A 76 -0.51 -3.91 -3.30
C LYS A 76 -1.89 -3.65 -2.68
N PRO A 77 -2.85 -3.05 -3.42
CA PRO A 77 -4.19 -2.85 -2.90
C PRO A 77 -4.83 -4.20 -2.56
N LEU A 78 -5.46 -4.28 -1.39
CA LEU A 78 -6.23 -5.47 -1.03
C LEU A 78 -7.38 -5.62 -2.04
N THR A 79 -7.30 -6.66 -2.87
CA THR A 79 -8.29 -6.96 -3.91
C THR A 79 -9.43 -7.82 -3.36
N GLY A 80 -10.55 -7.87 -4.09
CA GLY A 80 -11.65 -8.81 -3.83
C GLY A 80 -11.26 -10.26 -4.08
N LEU A 81 -12.26 -11.17 -4.04
CA LEU A 81 -12.02 -12.60 -4.18
C LEU A 81 -11.21 -12.91 -5.45
N PRO A 82 -10.14 -13.72 -5.32
CA PRO A 82 -9.33 -14.08 -6.46
C PRO A 82 -10.07 -15.12 -7.31
N GLY A 83 -9.82 -15.12 -8.62
CA GLY A 83 -10.49 -16.00 -9.58
C GLY A 83 -10.16 -17.50 -9.42
N PRO A 84 -10.55 -18.35 -10.40
CA PRO A 84 -10.28 -19.78 -10.35
C PRO A 84 -8.79 -20.10 -10.18
N GLY A 85 -8.47 -21.13 -9.39
CA GLY A 85 -7.07 -21.59 -9.16
C GLY A 85 -6.39 -21.03 -7.92
N TRP A 86 -7.06 -20.17 -7.15
CA TRP A 86 -6.60 -19.70 -5.85
C TRP A 86 -7.16 -20.58 -4.74
N GLN A 87 -6.30 -21.05 -3.86
CA GLN A 87 -6.62 -21.91 -2.73
C GLN A 87 -6.58 -21.11 -1.44
N ASP A 88 -7.64 -21.22 -0.65
CA ASP A 88 -7.67 -20.65 0.68
C ASP A 88 -6.71 -21.41 1.60
N THR A 89 -5.79 -20.70 2.25
CA THR A 89 -4.85 -21.32 3.19
C THR A 89 -5.44 -21.50 4.59
N GLY A 90 -6.63 -20.93 4.85
CA GLY A 90 -7.24 -20.87 6.18
C GLY A 90 -6.59 -19.84 7.12
N GLU A 91 -5.49 -19.19 6.71
CA GLU A 91 -4.85 -18.14 7.51
C GLU A 91 -5.70 -16.88 7.49
N ARG A 92 -6.01 -16.36 8.68
CA ARG A 92 -6.79 -15.13 8.90
C ARG A 92 -6.07 -14.20 9.85
N PHE A 93 -6.03 -12.92 9.51
CA PHE A 93 -5.41 -11.90 10.35
C PHE A 93 -6.10 -10.55 10.15
N THR A 94 -5.89 -9.64 11.10
CA THR A 94 -6.31 -8.25 10.97
C THR A 94 -5.15 -7.44 10.41
N ASP A 95 -5.33 -6.79 9.26
CA ASP A 95 -4.28 -5.94 8.71
C ASP A 95 -4.03 -4.74 9.65
N PRO A 96 -2.83 -4.58 10.22
CA PRO A 96 -2.55 -3.46 11.13
C PRO A 96 -2.66 -2.10 10.43
N GLY A 97 -2.52 -2.04 9.11
CA GLY A 97 -2.65 -0.81 8.33
C GLY A 97 -4.09 -0.34 8.13
N THR A 98 -5.04 -1.27 7.95
CA THR A 98 -6.44 -0.95 7.64
C THR A 98 -7.44 -1.33 8.74
N GLY A 99 -7.05 -2.20 9.67
CA GLY A 99 -7.93 -2.81 10.66
C GLY A 99 -8.91 -3.82 10.06
N ALA A 100 -8.81 -4.13 8.76
CA ALA A 100 -9.73 -5.04 8.08
C ALA A 100 -9.38 -6.51 8.34
N PRO A 101 -10.38 -7.40 8.50
CA PRO A 101 -10.14 -8.83 8.51
C PRO A 101 -9.72 -9.30 7.12
N VAL A 102 -8.61 -10.03 7.06
CA VAL A 102 -7.97 -10.47 5.81
C VAL A 102 -7.77 -11.98 5.82
N ALA A 103 -7.96 -12.56 4.65
CA ALA A 103 -7.70 -13.95 4.32
C ALA A 103 -6.50 -14.07 3.38
N VAL A 104 -5.68 -15.09 3.60
CA VAL A 104 -4.59 -15.43 2.67
C VAL A 104 -5.06 -16.50 1.71
N TYR A 105 -4.88 -16.23 0.42
CA TYR A 105 -5.05 -17.18 -0.66
C TYR A 105 -3.69 -17.45 -1.30
N TYR A 106 -3.46 -18.71 -1.68
CA TYR A 106 -2.27 -19.17 -2.35
C TYR A 106 -2.62 -19.75 -3.72
N ASN A 107 -1.88 -19.39 -4.74
CA ASN A 107 -2.02 -19.98 -6.07
C ASN A 107 -0.84 -20.92 -6.34
N PRO A 108 -1.06 -22.24 -6.43
CA PRO A 108 0.01 -23.20 -6.65
C PRO A 108 0.62 -23.13 -8.06
N THR A 109 -0.10 -22.58 -9.03
CA THR A 109 0.35 -22.47 -10.42
C THR A 109 1.38 -21.34 -10.59
N CYS A 110 1.18 -20.20 -9.94
CA CYS A 110 2.11 -19.07 -10.00
C CYS A 110 2.96 -18.88 -8.73
N LEU A 111 2.77 -19.74 -7.72
CA LEU A 111 3.43 -19.65 -6.40
C LEU A 111 3.21 -18.29 -5.71
N GLU A 112 2.12 -17.59 -6.01
CA GLU A 112 1.80 -16.29 -5.43
C GLU A 112 0.91 -16.41 -4.19
N ARG A 113 1.11 -15.50 -3.23
CA ARG A 113 0.21 -15.28 -2.09
C ARG A 113 -0.54 -13.96 -2.28
N ARG A 114 -1.83 -13.97 -1.98
CA ARG A 114 -2.71 -12.79 -2.10
C ARG A 114 -3.54 -12.62 -0.84
N TYR A 115 -3.70 -11.36 -0.47
CA TYR A 115 -4.45 -10.95 0.71
C TYR A 115 -5.81 -10.39 0.28
N VAL A 116 -6.87 -11.01 0.79
CA VAL A 116 -8.26 -10.75 0.39
C VAL A 116 -9.03 -10.24 1.60
N ARG A 117 -9.71 -9.12 1.46
CA ARG A 117 -10.57 -8.59 2.53
C ARG A 117 -11.84 -9.42 2.67
N LEU A 118 -12.18 -9.77 3.91
CA LEU A 118 -13.38 -10.56 4.22
C LEU A 118 -14.60 -9.70 4.58
N ASP A 119 -14.39 -8.43 4.92
CA ASP A 119 -15.44 -7.49 5.30
C ASP A 119 -16.14 -6.83 4.11
N ARG A 120 -15.81 -7.26 2.89
CA ARG A 120 -16.48 -6.83 1.66
C ARG A 120 -17.22 -8.06 1.13
N GLU A 121 -18.54 -8.05 1.24
CA GLU A 121 -19.38 -9.02 0.51
C GLU A 121 -19.08 -8.92 -0.99
N PRO A 122 -19.12 -10.05 -1.73
CA PRO A 122 -18.81 -10.08 -3.16
C PRO A 122 -19.71 -9.18 -4.01
#